data_AF-A0A4U5NT31-F1
#
_entry.id   AF-A0A4U5NT31-F1
#
_cell.length_a   1.000
_cell.length_b   1.000
_cell.length_c   1.000
_cell.angle_alpha   90.00
_cell.angle_beta   90.00
_cell.angle_gamma   90.00
#
_symmetry.space_group_name_H-M   'P 1'
#
loop_
_entity.id
_entity.type
_entity.pdbx_description
1 polymer ?
#
loop_
_entity_poly.entity_id
_entity_poly.type
_entity_poly.pdbx_seq_one_letter_code
_entity_poly.pdbx_strand_id
1 'polypeptide(L)'
;MMNKLREVQPPVIPFIGTYLSSLCFLDESGKTKTVELKNSQPSDDNDQVYEESVKIDFASSRRTAGLIQEIQMYQNEPYQFQVEPSIRGYCN
;
A
#
# COMPACT_ATOMS: atom_id res chain seq x y z
N MET A 1 3.50 -11.46 -15.14
CA MET A 1 4.84 -11.50 -14.50
C MET A 1 4.74 -11.95 -13.04
N MET A 2 3.83 -11.39 -12.23
CA MET A 2 3.58 -11.83 -10.84
C MET A 2 3.20 -13.32 -10.68
N ASN A 3 2.50 -13.93 -11.64
CA ASN A 3 2.12 -15.34 -11.54
C ASN A 3 3.32 -16.28 -11.41
N LYS A 4 4.40 -16.02 -12.17
CA LYS A 4 5.65 -16.81 -12.06
C LYS A 4 6.35 -16.61 -10.71
N LEU A 5 6.28 -15.41 -10.12
CA LEU A 5 6.89 -15.14 -8.82
C LEU A 5 6.21 -15.96 -7.71
N ARG A 6 4.88 -16.12 -7.78
CA ARG A 6 4.08 -16.90 -6.82
C ARG A 6 4.28 -18.41 -6.93
N GLU A 7 4.87 -18.89 -8.02
CA GLU A 7 5.19 -20.31 -8.23
C GLU A 7 6.55 -20.71 -7.67
N VAL A 8 7.43 -19.72 -7.37
CA VAL A 8 8.80 -19.96 -6.92
C VAL A 8 8.86 -19.94 -5.39
N GLN A 9 9.58 -20.89 -4.81
CA GLN A 9 9.86 -20.91 -3.37
C GLN A 9 11.00 -19.93 -3.05
N PRO A 10 10.92 -19.17 -1.94
CA PRO A 10 12.02 -18.32 -1.49
C PRO A 10 13.31 -19.15 -1.23
N PRO A 11 14.51 -18.53 -1.23
CA PRO A 11 14.77 -17.10 -1.36
C PRO A 11 14.65 -16.57 -2.81
N VAL A 12 13.90 -15.48 -2.99
CA VAL A 12 13.69 -14.81 -4.28
C VAL A 12 13.71 -13.29 -4.10
N ILE A 13 14.26 -12.56 -5.07
CA ILE A 13 14.21 -11.09 -5.11
C ILE A 13 13.08 -10.66 -6.04
N PRO A 14 11.92 -10.22 -5.51
CA PRO A 14 10.83 -9.75 -6.33
C PRO A 14 11.15 -8.38 -6.96
N PHE A 15 10.61 -8.09 -8.14
CA PHE A 15 10.73 -6.78 -8.76
C PHE A 15 9.85 -5.75 -8.02
N ILE A 16 10.49 -4.87 -7.25
CA ILE A 16 9.79 -3.93 -6.36
C ILE A 16 8.92 -2.91 -7.13
N GLY A 17 9.31 -2.57 -8.36
CA GLY A 17 8.60 -1.58 -9.18
C GLY A 17 7.11 -1.90 -9.38
N THR A 18 6.75 -3.18 -9.52
CA THR A 18 5.34 -3.57 -9.67
C THR A 18 4.52 -3.29 -8.40
N TYR A 19 5.11 -3.48 -7.23
CA TYR A 19 4.44 -3.17 -5.96
C TYR A 19 4.33 -1.66 -5.75
N LEU A 20 5.39 -0.90 -6.05
CA LEU A 20 5.39 0.56 -5.94
C LEU A 20 4.33 1.19 -6.84
N SER A 21 4.21 0.75 -8.10
CA SER A 21 3.14 1.21 -8.99
C SER A 21 1.76 0.90 -8.42
N SER A 22 1.56 -0.31 -7.88
CA SER A 22 0.28 -0.73 -7.29
C SER A 22 -0.09 0.10 -6.06
N LEU A 23 0.89 0.39 -5.19
CA LEU A 23 0.74 1.25 -4.02
C LEU A 23 0.40 2.69 -4.44
N CYS A 24 1.11 3.23 -5.44
CA CYS A 24 0.84 4.56 -5.98
C CYS A 24 -0.62 4.69 -6.48
N PHE A 25 -1.09 3.72 -7.26
CA PHE A 25 -2.48 3.72 -7.74
C PHE A 25 -3.51 3.58 -6.61
N LEU A 26 -3.23 2.75 -5.61
CA LEU A 26 -4.11 2.61 -4.45
C LEU A 26 -4.19 3.91 -3.66
N ASP A 27 -3.06 4.56 -3.40
CA ASP A 27 -2.98 5.83 -2.69
C ASP A 27 -3.64 6.99 -3.47
N GLU A 28 -3.58 6.98 -4.79
CA GLU A 28 -4.30 7.95 -5.62
C GLU A 28 -5.82 7.72 -5.61
N SER A 29 -6.26 6.46 -5.59
CA SER A 29 -7.68 6.10 -5.57
C SER A 29 -8.35 6.23 -4.19
N GLY A 30 -7.58 6.11 -3.11
CA GLY A 30 -8.05 6.05 -1.73
C GLY A 30 -8.01 7.38 -0.97
N LYS A 31 -7.74 8.50 -1.65
CA LYS A 31 -7.77 9.84 -1.03
C LYS A 31 -9.19 10.17 -0.58
N THR A 32 -9.42 9.98 0.71
CA THR A 32 -10.57 10.37 1.51
C THR A 32 -11.16 11.71 1.05
N LYS A 33 -12.27 11.66 0.31
CA LYS A 33 -13.35 12.65 0.34
C LYS A 33 -14.69 11.93 0.21
N THR A 34 -15.03 11.09 1.19
CA THR A 34 -16.44 10.80 1.41
C THR A 34 -17.00 11.91 2.28
N VAL A 35 -17.28 13.05 1.64
CA VAL A 35 -18.14 14.08 2.18
C VAL A 35 -19.57 13.58 2.00
N GLU A 36 -20.14 12.97 3.04
CA GLU A 36 -21.58 12.70 3.03
C GLU A 36 -22.32 14.01 3.29
N LEU A 37 -22.62 14.74 2.21
CA LEU A 37 -23.59 15.82 2.25
C LEU A 37 -24.98 15.28 1.95
N LYS A 38 -25.90 15.59 2.88
CA LYS A 38 -27.38 15.66 2.82
C LYS A 38 -28.04 14.66 3.79
N ASN A 39 -28.89 15.11 4.72
CA ASN A 39 -30.01 16.01 4.46
C ASN A 39 -30.18 17.14 5.50
N SER A 40 -30.31 18.35 4.98
CA SER A 40 -30.93 19.50 5.64
C SER A 40 -32.40 19.19 5.95
N GLN A 41 -32.82 19.29 7.22
CA GLN A 41 -34.14 19.84 7.49
C GLN A 41 -34.00 21.37 7.55
N PRO A 42 -34.93 22.14 6.98
CA PRO A 42 -34.97 23.58 7.22
C PRO A 42 -35.53 23.77 8.63
N SER A 43 -34.67 24.03 9.60
CA SER A 43 -35.07 24.67 10.84
C SER A 43 -34.52 26.09 10.82
N ASP A 44 -35.44 27.04 10.76
CA ASP A 44 -35.19 28.46 11.03
C ASP A 44 -34.48 28.58 12.38
N ASP A 45 -33.16 28.80 12.36
CA ASP A 45 -32.42 29.70 13.23
C ASP A 45 -30.91 29.61 12.92
N ASN A 46 -30.27 30.78 12.97
CA ASN A 46 -28.95 31.08 12.41
C ASN A 46 -27.79 30.39 13.16
N ASP A 47 -26.68 30.20 12.44
CA ASP A 47 -25.40 29.54 12.79
C ASP A 47 -25.35 28.00 12.71
N GLN A 48 -25.39 27.44 11.49
CA GLN A 48 -24.98 26.07 11.23
C GLN A 48 -23.48 25.99 10.89
N VAL A 49 -22.68 25.50 11.84
CA VAL A 49 -21.30 25.03 11.61
C VAL A 49 -21.38 23.68 10.90
N TYR A 50 -21.05 23.64 9.61
CA TYR A 50 -20.96 22.40 8.85
C TYR A 50 -19.70 21.63 9.28
N GLU A 51 -19.83 20.63 10.15
CA GLU A 51 -18.75 19.67 10.40
C GLU A 51 -18.67 18.68 9.23
N GLU A 52 -17.66 18.83 8.37
CA GLU A 52 -17.33 17.87 7.33
C GLU A 52 -16.86 16.57 7.99
N SER A 53 -17.74 15.55 8.07
CA SER A 53 -17.36 14.27 8.66
C SER A 53 -16.44 13.51 7.70
N VAL A 54 -15.13 13.64 7.91
CA VAL A 54 -14.11 12.89 7.16
C VAL A 54 -14.14 11.43 7.62
N LYS A 55 -14.55 10.51 6.74
CA LYS A 55 -14.47 9.07 7.01
C LYS A 55 -13.16 8.49 6.44
N ILE A 56 -12.55 7.60 7.20
CA ILE A 56 -11.35 6.86 6.80
C ILE A 56 -11.76 5.68 5.91
N ASP A 57 -11.13 5.54 4.73
CA ASP A 57 -11.36 4.39 3.87
C ASP A 57 -10.47 3.19 4.27
N PHE A 58 -11.03 2.32 5.11
CA PHE A 58 -10.37 1.08 5.51
C PHE A 58 -10.22 0.06 4.37
N ALA A 59 -11.00 0.17 3.28
CA ALA A 59 -10.89 -0.76 2.16
C ALA A 59 -9.56 -0.54 1.43
N SER A 60 -9.17 0.72 1.19
CA SER A 60 -7.87 1.06 0.62
C SER A 60 -6.73 0.64 1.55
N SER A 61 -6.84 0.92 2.86
CA SER A 61 -5.84 0.47 3.84
C SER A 61 -5.65 -1.06 3.84
N ARG A 62 -6.75 -1.83 3.72
CA ARG A 62 -6.69 -3.30 3.64
C ARG A 62 -5.96 -3.78 2.39
N ARG A 63 -6.18 -3.15 1.23
CA ARG A 63 -5.49 -3.51 -0.01
C ARG A 63 -4.00 -3.21 0.08
N THR A 64 -3.63 -2.05 0.60
CA THR A 64 -2.24 -1.66 0.85
C THR A 64 -1.55 -2.64 1.79
N ALA A 65 -2.21 -3.02 2.90
CA ALA A 65 -1.68 -4.01 3.84
C ALA A 65 -1.43 -5.37 3.18
N GLY A 66 -2.31 -5.82 2.28
CA GLY A 66 -2.13 -7.07 1.55
C GLY A 66 -0.89 -7.07 0.65
N LEU A 67 -0.61 -5.95 -0.03
CA LEU A 67 0.61 -5.82 -0.84
C LEU A 67 1.87 -5.83 0.02
N ILE A 68 1.86 -5.10 1.15
CA ILE A 68 2.99 -5.06 2.09
C ILE A 68 3.26 -6.45 2.66
N GLN A 69 2.21 -7.19 3.02
CA GLN A 69 2.34 -8.55 3.53
C GLN A 69 2.99 -9.47 2.49
N GLU A 70 2.60 -9.38 1.22
CA GLU A 70 3.22 -10.17 0.14
C GLU A 70 4.72 -9.84 0.00
N ILE A 71 5.11 -8.56 0.10
CA ILE A 71 6.53 -8.16 0.10
C ILE A 71 7.28 -8.79 1.28
N GLN A 72 6.71 -8.72 2.48
CA GLN A 72 7.32 -9.24 3.71
C GLN A 72 7.54 -10.75 3.65
N MET A 73 6.65 -11.51 2.99
CA MET A 73 6.83 -12.95 2.82
C MET A 73 8.15 -13.30 2.14
N TYR A 74 8.58 -12.52 1.14
CA TYR A 74 9.83 -12.76 0.41
C TYR A 74 11.08 -12.22 1.12
N GLN A 75 10.94 -11.48 2.23
CA GLN A 75 12.07 -10.91 2.99
C GLN A 75 12.58 -11.82 4.12
N ASN A 76 11.88 -12.91 4.43
CA ASN A 76 12.18 -13.74 5.60
C ASN A 76 13.37 -14.69 5.40
N GLU A 77 13.58 -15.17 4.18
CA GLU A 77 14.59 -16.21 3.89
C GLU A 77 15.78 -15.61 3.14
N PRO A 78 17.00 -15.63 3.72
CA PRO A 78 18.19 -15.15 3.04
C PRO A 78 18.75 -16.20 2.07
N TYR A 79 19.48 -15.75 1.06
CA TYR A 79 20.26 -16.64 0.22
C TYR A 79 21.40 -17.31 1.00
N GLN A 80 21.57 -18.62 0.80
CA GLN A 80 22.69 -19.40 1.33
C GLN A 80 23.95 -19.25 0.47
N PHE A 81 24.37 -18.00 0.23
CA PHE A 81 25.61 -17.69 -0.48
C PHE A 81 26.66 -17.13 0.46
N GLN A 82 27.93 -17.38 0.14
CA GLN A 82 29.05 -16.74 0.83
C GLN A 82 29.33 -15.39 0.17
N VAL A 83 29.38 -14.35 0.99
CA VAL A 83 29.70 -12.99 0.53
C VAL A 83 31.20 -12.92 0.24
N GLU A 84 31.54 -12.57 -0.99
CA GLU A 84 32.90 -12.21 -1.34
C GLU A 84 33.10 -10.69 -1.08
N PRO A 85 34.11 -10.27 -0.28
CA PRO A 85 34.29 -8.86 0.09
C PRO A 85 34.75 -7.92 -1.04
N SER A 86 35.61 -8.35 -1.96
CA SER A 86 36.15 -7.51 -3.04
C SER A 86 35.10 -7.11 -4.10
N ILE A 87 34.26 -8.05 -4.51
CA ILE A 87 33.12 -7.87 -5.41
C ILE A 87 32.07 -7.01 -4.73
N ARG A 88 31.77 -7.26 -3.46
CA ARG A 88 30.81 -6.44 -2.70
C ARG A 88 31.29 -4.99 -2.59
N GLY A 89 32.58 -4.76 -2.40
CA GLY A 89 33.16 -3.41 -2.39
C GLY A 89 33.11 -2.71 -3.75
N TYR A 90 33.12 -3.46 -4.85
CA TYR A 90 32.99 -2.91 -6.20
C TYR A 90 31.55 -2.57 -6.58
N CYS A 91 30.57 -3.33 -6.07
CA CYS A 91 29.16 -3.17 -6.42
C CYS A 91 28.37 -2.21 -5.51
N ASN A 92 28.88 -1.87 -4.32
CA ASN A 92 28.28 -0.87 -3.42
C ASN A 92 28.77 0.54 -3.74
#